data_AF-A0A3N5THV4-F1
#
_entry.id   AF-A0A3N5THV4-F1
#
_cell.length_a   1.000
_cell.length_b   1.000
_cell.length_c   1.000
_cell.angle_alpha   90.00
_cell.angle_beta   90.00
_cell.angle_gamma   90.00
#
_symmetry.space_group_name_H-M   'P 1'
#
loop_
_entity.id
_entity.type
_entity.pdbx_description
1 polymer ?
#
loop_
_entity_poly.entity_id
_entity_poly.type
_entity_poly.pdbx_seq_one_letter_code
_entity_poly.pdbx_strand_id
1 'polypeptide(L)'
;VLHMGSCVDNSRILEAAVEVVNEGGLGDNISQLPAAGVAPEWMSEKAVAIGCYFVASGIDVVLGQPFHISGSENVSTFLYNETQKLFGSSFHYEPDAIAGAKKVLEIIDKKREKLGINKKAERKLFDMKDRRNL
;
A
#
# COMPACT_ATOMS: atom_id res chain seq x y z
N VAL A 1 -1.72 -17.02 -3.90
CA VAL A 1 -0.86 -16.51 -2.82
C VAL A 1 0.58 -16.91 -3.14
N LEU A 2 1.49 -15.95 -3.26
CA LEU A 2 2.93 -16.23 -3.42
C LEU A 2 3.58 -16.10 -2.04
N HIS A 3 4.13 -17.18 -1.51
CA HIS A 3 4.80 -17.15 -0.22
C HIS A 3 6.19 -16.53 -0.36
N MET A 4 6.42 -15.39 0.30
CA MET A 4 7.69 -14.65 0.21
C MET A 4 8.66 -14.92 1.37
N GLY A 5 8.38 -15.90 2.22
CA GLY A 5 9.24 -16.29 3.35
C GLY A 5 8.73 -15.82 4.72
N SER A 6 9.67 -15.61 5.64
CA SER A 6 9.45 -15.30 7.05
C SER A 6 9.13 -13.82 7.30
N CYS A 7 8.89 -13.44 8.56
CA CYS A 7 8.61 -12.03 8.91
C CYS A 7 9.72 -11.05 8.51
N VAL A 8 10.99 -11.48 8.52
CA VAL A 8 12.11 -10.63 8.08
C VAL A 8 12.14 -10.48 6.56
N ASP A 9 11.55 -11.42 5.83
CA ASP A 9 11.43 -11.38 4.37
C ASP A 9 10.35 -10.40 3.88
N ASN A 10 9.61 -9.74 4.77
CA ASN A 10 8.80 -8.57 4.40
C ASN A 10 9.65 -7.44 3.77
N SER A 11 10.96 -7.42 4.03
CA SER A 11 11.93 -6.60 3.29
C SER A 11 11.87 -6.82 1.78
N ARG A 12 11.68 -8.07 1.32
CA ARG A 12 11.55 -8.41 -0.11
C ARG A 12 10.31 -7.78 -0.76
N ILE A 13 9.25 -7.56 0.01
CA ILE A 13 8.04 -6.87 -0.47
C ILE A 13 8.36 -5.39 -0.74
N LEU A 14 9.14 -4.76 0.14
CA LEU A 14 9.61 -3.40 -0.08
C LEU A 14 10.60 -3.31 -1.24
N GLU A 15 11.54 -4.25 -1.36
CA GLU A 15 12.43 -4.32 -2.54
C GLU A 15 11.63 -4.42 -3.83
N ALA A 16 10.63 -5.31 -3.88
CA ALA A 16 9.75 -5.42 -5.05
C ALA A 16 8.99 -4.11 -5.33
N ALA A 17 8.51 -3.40 -4.30
CA ALA A 17 7.85 -2.11 -4.47
C ALA A 17 8.82 -1.03 -5.00
N VAL A 18 10.06 -1.02 -4.50
CA VAL A 18 11.13 -0.12 -4.98
C VAL A 18 11.43 -0.40 -6.44
N GLU A 19 11.58 -1.67 -6.84
CA GLU A 19 11.86 -2.03 -8.23
C GLU A 19 10.72 -1.65 -9.18
N VAL A 20 9.45 -1.77 -8.75
CA VAL A 20 8.31 -1.31 -9.54
C VAL A 20 8.35 0.20 -9.80
N VAL A 21 8.74 0.99 -8.80
CA VAL A 21 8.91 2.44 -8.97
C VAL A 21 10.15 2.76 -9.82
N ASN A 22 11.24 2.03 -9.62
CA ASN A 22 12.52 2.23 -10.31
C ASN A 22 12.42 1.94 -11.81
N GLU A 23 11.76 0.84 -12.19
CA GLU A 23 11.46 0.52 -13.59
C GLU A 23 10.55 1.59 -14.23
N GLY A 24 9.73 2.24 -13.40
CA GLY A 24 8.84 3.32 -13.82
C GLY A 24 7.58 2.82 -14.53
N GLY A 25 6.81 3.78 -15.05
CA GLY A 25 5.53 3.50 -15.71
C GLY A 25 4.35 3.23 -14.77
N LEU A 26 4.60 3.10 -13.46
CA LEU A 26 3.56 2.97 -12.43
C LEU A 26 3.85 3.90 -11.23
N GLY A 27 3.67 5.20 -11.45
CA GLY A 27 3.94 6.22 -10.43
C GLY A 27 5.44 6.44 -10.17
N ASP A 28 5.75 7.45 -9.38
CA ASP A 28 7.12 7.90 -9.07
C ASP A 28 7.50 7.66 -7.59
N ASN A 29 6.58 7.08 -6.81
CA ASN A 29 6.77 6.84 -5.38
C ASN A 29 5.94 5.63 -4.92
N ILE A 30 6.44 4.88 -3.93
CA ILE A 30 5.74 3.70 -3.35
C ILE A 30 4.33 4.06 -2.88
N SER A 31 4.12 5.27 -2.35
CA SER A 31 2.81 5.76 -1.90
C SER A 31 1.73 5.78 -2.98
N GLN A 32 2.13 5.88 -4.24
CA GLN A 32 1.22 5.89 -5.38
C GLN A 32 0.88 4.47 -5.85
N LEU A 33 1.70 3.48 -5.51
CA LEU A 33 1.49 2.10 -5.95
C LEU A 33 0.17 1.54 -5.39
N PRO A 34 -0.63 0.85 -6.21
CA PRO A 34 -1.90 0.27 -5.79
C PRO A 34 -1.68 -1.02 -4.97
N ALA A 35 -1.12 -0.86 -3.78
CA ALA A 35 -0.76 -1.90 -2.83
C ALA A 35 -1.11 -1.49 -1.38
N ALA A 36 -1.35 -2.49 -0.54
CA ALA A 36 -1.63 -2.35 0.88
C ALA A 36 -1.02 -3.53 1.67
N GLY A 37 -0.58 -3.25 2.89
CA GLY A 37 -0.21 -4.26 3.88
C GLY A 37 -1.43 -4.69 4.70
N VAL A 38 -1.47 -5.94 5.14
CA VAL A 38 -2.57 -6.47 5.94
C VAL A 38 -2.02 -7.34 7.06
N ALA A 39 -2.37 -7.01 8.30
CA ALA A 39 -2.03 -7.79 9.49
C ALA A 39 -3.31 -8.07 10.30
N PRO A 40 -4.12 -9.07 9.88
CA PRO A 40 -5.45 -9.30 10.43
C PRO A 40 -5.41 -9.82 11.87
N GLU A 41 -4.38 -10.59 12.21
CA GLU A 41 -4.25 -11.29 13.50
C GLU A 41 -2.90 -10.99 14.16
N TRP A 42 -2.44 -9.74 14.08
CA TRP A 42 -1.16 -9.37 14.66
C TRP A 42 -1.19 -9.46 16.19
N MET A 43 -0.05 -9.83 16.78
CA MET A 43 0.09 -10.00 18.23
C MET A 43 1.43 -9.45 18.75
N SER A 44 2.53 -9.74 18.05
CA SER A 44 3.87 -9.40 18.52
C SER A 44 4.26 -7.95 18.22
N GLU A 45 5.14 -7.39 19.05
CA GLU A 45 5.77 -6.07 18.83
C GLU A 45 6.49 -5.98 17.48
N LYS A 46 7.03 -7.10 16.98
CA LYS A 46 7.61 -7.18 15.62
C LYS A 46 6.59 -6.80 14.54
N ALA A 47 5.34 -7.19 14.69
CA ALA A 47 4.29 -6.86 13.73
C ALA A 47 3.93 -5.36 13.77
N VAL A 48 4.02 -4.73 14.95
CA VAL A 48 3.88 -3.28 15.09
C VAL A 48 5.01 -2.57 14.35
N ALA A 49 6.26 -3.00 14.55
CA ALA A 49 7.41 -2.45 13.82
C ALA A 49 7.27 -2.61 12.31
N ILE A 50 6.79 -3.78 11.84
CA ILE A 50 6.50 -4.03 10.44
C ILE A 50 5.46 -3.07 9.88
N GLY A 51 4.32 -2.92 10.56
CA GLY A 51 3.30 -1.96 10.18
C GLY A 51 3.85 -0.53 10.08
N CYS A 52 4.66 -0.11 11.07
CA CYS A 52 5.24 1.22 11.11
C CYS A 52 6.15 1.50 9.93
N TYR A 53 7.06 0.57 9.59
CA TYR A 53 7.95 0.81 8.45
C TYR A 53 7.23 0.69 7.10
N PHE A 54 6.14 -0.09 6.99
CA PHE A 54 5.29 -0.10 5.79
C PHE A 54 4.61 1.26 5.58
N VAL A 55 3.98 1.80 6.63
CA VAL A 55 3.34 3.13 6.58
C VAL A 55 4.38 4.23 6.32
N ALA A 56 5.54 4.17 6.97
CA ALA A 56 6.62 5.13 6.69
C ALA A 56 7.15 5.04 5.25
N SER A 57 7.01 3.87 4.60
CA SER A 57 7.40 3.64 3.21
C SER A 57 6.30 3.98 2.20
N GLY A 58 5.12 4.44 2.63
CA GLY A 58 4.01 4.81 1.74
C GLY A 58 2.97 3.71 1.51
N ILE A 59 3.01 2.61 2.26
CA ILE A 59 2.04 1.52 2.12
C ILE A 59 1.03 1.59 3.26
N ASP A 60 -0.26 1.75 2.92
CA ASP A 60 -1.34 1.66 3.91
C ASP A 60 -1.38 0.28 4.55
N VAL A 61 -1.63 0.22 5.86
CA VAL A 61 -1.67 -1.04 6.61
C VAL A 61 -3.03 -1.22 7.27
N VAL A 62 -3.73 -2.30 6.91
CA VAL A 62 -4.99 -2.71 7.53
C VAL A 62 -4.73 -3.71 8.65
N LEU A 63 -5.19 -3.39 9.85
CA LEU A 63 -5.04 -4.18 11.06
C LEU A 63 -6.40 -4.76 11.48
N GLY A 64 -6.43 -6.06 11.83
CA GLY A 64 -7.63 -6.68 12.41
C GLY A 64 -7.69 -6.63 13.93
N GLN A 65 -6.60 -6.19 14.58
CA GLN A 65 -6.54 -5.90 16.02
C GLN A 65 -6.13 -4.43 16.21
N PRO A 66 -6.70 -3.71 17.19
CA PRO A 66 -6.37 -2.30 17.41
C PRO A 66 -5.03 -2.15 18.14
N PHE A 67 -4.36 -1.01 17.95
CA PHE A 67 -3.26 -0.65 18.84
C PHE A 67 -3.75 -0.27 20.23
N HIS A 68 -2.93 -0.52 21.24
CA HIS A 68 -3.17 -0.10 22.63
C HIS A 68 -2.79 1.37 22.87
N ILE A 69 -3.38 2.28 22.10
CA ILE A 69 -3.04 3.73 22.05
C ILE A 69 -4.20 4.64 22.47
N SER A 70 -5.31 4.07 22.94
CA SER A 70 -6.54 4.80 23.29
C SER A 70 -6.35 5.84 24.39
N GLY A 71 -5.24 5.79 25.14
CA GLY A 71 -4.88 6.81 26.13
C GLY A 71 -4.46 8.16 25.53
N SER A 72 -4.25 8.26 24.21
CA SER A 72 -3.91 9.52 23.54
C SER A 72 -4.61 9.67 22.21
N GLU A 73 -5.51 10.67 22.13
CA GLU A 73 -6.16 11.06 20.87
C GLU A 73 -5.14 11.58 19.84
N ASN A 74 -4.10 12.29 20.30
CA ASN A 74 -3.03 12.77 19.42
C ASN A 74 -2.30 11.60 18.75
N VAL A 75 -1.95 10.54 19.49
CA VAL A 75 -1.29 9.35 18.92
C VAL A 75 -2.22 8.63 17.94
N SER A 76 -3.49 8.48 18.31
CA SER A 76 -4.49 7.82 17.45
C SER A 76 -4.70 8.60 16.15
N THR A 77 -4.86 9.93 16.24
CA THR A 77 -5.02 10.82 15.08
C THR A 77 -3.77 10.81 14.20
N PHE A 78 -2.59 10.84 14.82
CA PHE A 78 -1.33 10.78 14.08
C PHE A 78 -1.25 9.50 13.23
N LEU A 79 -1.44 8.33 13.85
CA LEU A 79 -1.26 7.04 13.20
C LEU A 79 -2.33 6.72 12.14
N TYR A 80 -3.59 7.10 12.39
CA TYR A 80 -4.70 6.79 11.48
C TYR A 80 -4.91 7.86 10.40
N ASN A 81 -4.50 9.12 10.62
CA ASN A 81 -4.83 10.22 9.71
C ASN A 81 -3.63 11.06 9.27
N GLU A 82 -2.75 11.47 10.17
CA GLU A 82 -1.70 12.46 9.84
C GLU A 82 -0.52 11.84 9.08
N THR A 83 -0.24 10.56 9.32
CA THR A 83 0.73 9.77 8.55
C THR A 83 0.43 9.78 7.05
N GLN A 84 -0.85 9.85 6.64
CA GLN A 84 -1.24 10.03 5.24
C GLN A 84 -0.63 11.28 4.59
N LYS A 85 -0.51 12.39 5.34
CA LYS A 85 0.06 13.65 4.84
C LYS A 85 1.58 13.59 4.77
N LEU A 86 2.21 12.85 5.67
CA LEU A 86 3.67 12.75 5.78
C LEU A 86 4.24 11.72 4.80
N PHE A 87 3.60 10.54 4.70
CA PHE A 87 4.13 9.39 3.98
C PHE A 87 3.26 8.94 2.81
N GLY A 88 2.06 9.52 2.65
CA GLY A 88 1.11 9.08 1.62
C GLY A 88 0.34 7.81 1.98
N SER A 89 0.41 7.36 3.24
CA SER A 89 -0.31 6.19 3.75
C SER A 89 -0.57 6.28 5.25
N SER A 90 -1.57 5.53 5.72
CA SER A 90 -1.94 5.45 7.14
C SER A 90 -2.22 4.01 7.60
N PHE A 91 -2.39 3.86 8.92
CA PHE A 91 -3.01 2.66 9.48
C PHE A 91 -4.54 2.71 9.35
N HIS A 92 -5.15 1.54 9.22
CA HIS A 92 -6.60 1.36 9.22
C HIS A 92 -6.94 0.20 10.15
N TYR A 93 -7.87 0.39 11.08
CA TYR A 93 -8.34 -0.68 11.96
C TYR A 93 -9.71 -1.16 11.49
N GLU A 94 -9.85 -2.45 11.21
CA GLU A 94 -11.10 -3.08 10.81
C GLU A 94 -11.11 -4.55 11.29
N PRO A 95 -11.85 -4.88 12.37
CA PRO A 95 -11.85 -6.23 12.93
C PRO A 95 -12.69 -7.24 12.14
N ASP A 96 -13.65 -6.82 11.32
CA ASP A 96 -14.38 -7.74 10.44
C ASP A 96 -13.56 -8.06 9.20
N ALA A 97 -13.27 -9.34 8.96
CA ALA A 97 -12.40 -9.76 7.86
C ALA A 97 -12.97 -9.39 6.47
N ILE A 98 -14.30 -9.40 6.31
CA ILE A 98 -14.94 -9.07 5.03
C ILE A 98 -14.88 -7.55 4.78
N ALA A 99 -15.17 -6.75 5.81
CA ALA A 99 -15.01 -5.30 5.76
C ALA A 99 -13.55 -4.91 5.56
N GLY A 100 -12.60 -5.61 6.20
CA GLY A 100 -11.17 -5.41 6.02
C GLY A 100 -10.74 -5.67 4.58
N ALA A 101 -11.24 -6.75 3.96
CA ALA A 101 -11.00 -7.03 2.54
C ALA A 101 -11.57 -5.92 1.63
N LYS A 102 -12.78 -5.42 1.92
CA LYS A 102 -13.36 -4.28 1.19
C LYS A 102 -12.50 -3.02 1.34
N LYS A 103 -12.01 -2.75 2.55
CA LYS A 103 -11.12 -1.62 2.85
C LYS A 103 -9.82 -1.69 2.03
N VAL A 104 -9.22 -2.88 1.93
CA VAL A 104 -8.03 -3.10 1.09
C VAL A 104 -8.33 -2.80 -0.38
N LEU A 105 -9.47 -3.26 -0.90
CA LEU A 105 -9.88 -2.96 -2.27
C LEU A 105 -10.09 -1.45 -2.48
N GLU A 106 -10.75 -0.76 -1.55
CA GLU A 106 -10.93 0.69 -1.61
C GLU A 106 -9.61 1.46 -1.64
N ILE A 107 -8.62 1.04 -0.84
CA ILE A 107 -7.27 1.65 -0.84
C ILE A 107 -6.63 1.47 -2.22
N ILE A 108 -6.62 0.24 -2.73
CA ILE A 108 -6.04 -0.11 -4.04
C ILE A 108 -6.74 0.68 -5.14
N ASP A 109 -8.08 0.69 -5.17
CA ASP A 109 -8.87 1.36 -6.20
C ASP A 109 -8.64 2.86 -6.20
N LYS A 110 -8.60 3.52 -5.04
CA LYS A 110 -8.27 4.96 -4.93
C LYS A 110 -6.89 5.27 -5.52
N LYS A 111 -5.90 4.41 -5.30
CA LYS A 111 -4.55 4.59 -5.88
C LYS A 111 -4.56 4.35 -7.39
N ARG A 112 -5.29 3.34 -7.87
CA ARG A 112 -5.48 3.08 -9.30
C ARG A 112 -6.20 4.23 -10.03
N GLU A 113 -7.18 4.85 -9.39
CA GLU A 113 -7.88 6.04 -9.92
C GLU A 113 -6.93 7.22 -10.09
N LYS A 114 -6.11 7.50 -9.07
CA LYS A 114 -5.10 8.56 -9.12
C LYS A 114 -4.07 8.34 -10.23
N LEU A 115 -3.71 7.08 -10.48
CA LEU A 115 -2.80 6.68 -11.57
C LEU A 115 -3.48 6.64 -12.95
N GLY A 116 -4.81 6.76 -13.02
CA GLY A 116 -5.57 6.70 -14.28
C GLY A 116 -5.68 5.31 -14.91
N ILE A 117 -5.29 4.24 -14.20
CA ILE A 117 -5.25 2.85 -14.72
C ILE A 117 -6.56 2.08 -14.50
N ASN A 118 -7.62 2.76 -14.08
CA ASN A 118 -8.98 2.22 -13.98
C ASN A 118 -9.81 2.37 -15.26
N LYS A 119 -9.19 2.81 -16.35
CA LYS A 119 -9.84 2.95 -17.65
C LYS A 119 -9.27 1.92 -18.62
N LYS A 120 -10.11 1.43 -19.54
CA LYS A 120 -9.61 0.64 -20.68
C LYS A 120 -8.71 1.53 -21.51
N ALA A 121 -7.42 1.22 -21.57
CA ALA A 121 -6.51 1.88 -22.51
C ALA A 121 -6.98 1.60 -23.95
N GLU A 122 -7.09 2.64 -24.77
CA GLU A 122 -7.23 2.45 -26.22
C GLU A 122 -5.98 1.73 -26.72
N ARG A 123 -6.16 0.51 -27.26
CA ARG A 123 -5.08 -0.19 -27.93
C ARG A 123 -4.79 0.54 -29.24
N LYS A 124 -3.87 1.50 -29.23
CA LYS A 124 -3.29 2.03 -30.47
C LYS A 124 -2.39 0.97 -31.06
N LEU A 125 -2.80 0.41 -32.20
CA LEU A 125 -1.95 -0.45 -33.00
C LEU A 125 -0.92 0.45 -33.67
N PHE A 126 0.28 0.53 -33.10
CA PHE A 126 1.38 1.27 -33.72
C PHE A 126 1.78 0.58 -35.02
N ASP A 127 1.67 1.29 -36.12
CA ASP A 127 2.11 0.78 -37.41
C ASP A 127 3.64 0.89 -37.55
N MET A 128 4.18 0.35 -38.64
CA MET A 128 5.62 0.36 -38.92
C MET A 128 6.18 1.78 -39.17
N LYS A 129 5.35 2.79 -39.45
CA LYS A 129 5.78 4.19 -39.56
C LYS A 129 5.85 4.85 -38.20
N ASP A 130 4.88 4.60 -37.32
CA ASP A 130 4.87 5.18 -35.98
C ASP A 130 6.09 4.71 -35.15
N ARG A 131 6.50 3.45 -35.34
CA ARG A 131 7.70 2.89 -34.69
C ARG A 131 9.03 3.47 -35.17
N ARG A 132 9.06 4.12 -36.35
CA ARG A 132 10.29 4.72 -36.90
C ARG A 132 10.52 6.15 -36.43
N ASN A 133 9.52 6.77 -35.80
CA ASN A 133 9.56 8.17 -35.35
C ASN A 133 9.68 8.31 -33.82
N LEU A 134 9.76 7.20 -33.08
CA LEU A 134 10.13 7.12 -31.66
C LEU A 134 11.66 7.02 -31.54
#